data_AF-A0A660N534-F1
#
_entry.id   AF-A0A660N534-F1
#
_cell.length_a   1.000
_cell.length_b   1.000
_cell.length_c   1.000
_cell.angle_alpha   90.00
_cell.angle_beta   90.00
_cell.angle_gamma   90.00
#
_symmetry.space_group_name_H-M   'P 1'
#
loop_
_entity.id
_entity.type
_entity.pdbx_description
1 polymer ?
#
loop_
_entity_poly.entity_id
_entity_poly.type
_entity_poly.pdbx_seq_one_letter_code
_entity_poly.pdbx_strand_id
1 'polypeptide(L)'
;MKKRATIALVFALIAGSAQANTPAAESEYDPRDYPKMTQCFNAAEQANNGILADFDAQDCYQDEISRQEKRMNAALAKLNARKPAQKAQLKREQARWLNKRKADSDKEFEGPATNGYGVMLKMTADRADALEKRLAR
;
A
#
# COMPACT_ATOMS: atom_id res chain seq x y z
N MET A 1 54.60 -49.44 21.72
CA MET A 1 54.63 -48.34 20.73
C MET A 1 53.19 -47.90 20.43
N LYS A 2 52.97 -46.58 20.28
CA LYS A 2 51.80 -45.88 19.70
C LYS A 2 50.48 -45.92 20.51
N LYS A 3 50.30 -44.98 21.45
CA LYS A 3 49.71 -43.60 21.34
C LYS A 3 48.18 -43.61 21.30
N ARG A 4 47.58 -43.29 22.47
CA ARG A 4 46.16 -42.93 22.63
C ARG A 4 45.96 -41.50 22.09
N ALA A 5 45.08 -41.32 21.12
CA ALA A 5 44.70 -40.01 20.61
C ALA A 5 43.38 -39.59 21.25
N THR A 6 43.49 -38.69 22.24
CA THR A 6 42.37 -37.94 22.80
C THR A 6 41.96 -36.88 21.78
N ILE A 7 40.76 -36.98 21.22
CA ILE A 7 40.19 -35.90 20.38
C ILE A 7 39.33 -35.04 21.30
N ALA A 8 39.87 -33.89 21.71
CA ALA A 8 39.11 -32.82 22.33
C ALA A 8 38.34 -32.07 21.24
N LEU A 9 37.01 -32.13 21.29
CA LEU A 9 36.14 -31.34 20.41
C LEU A 9 36.01 -29.94 21.02
N VAL A 10 36.72 -28.97 20.47
CA VAL A 10 36.57 -27.55 20.83
C VAL A 10 35.37 -26.99 20.06
N PHE A 11 34.27 -26.76 20.76
CA PHE A 11 33.16 -25.95 20.24
C PHE A 11 33.54 -24.47 20.27
N ALA A 12 33.99 -23.95 19.12
CA ALA A 12 34.11 -22.52 18.90
C ALA A 12 32.71 -21.91 18.71
N LEU A 13 32.17 -21.31 19.77
CA LEU A 13 31.00 -20.43 19.70
C LEU A 13 31.42 -19.13 19.00
N ILE A 14 31.21 -19.06 17.69
CA ILE A 14 31.26 -17.80 16.95
C ILE A 14 29.94 -17.07 17.25
N ALA A 15 30.01 -16.10 18.16
CA ALA A 15 28.96 -15.10 18.35
C ALA A 15 28.88 -14.24 17.09
N GLY A 16 28.05 -14.66 16.14
CA GLY A 16 27.69 -13.85 14.98
C GLY A 16 26.86 -12.66 15.45
N SER A 17 27.44 -11.47 15.37
CA SER A 17 26.73 -10.21 15.47
C SER A 17 25.70 -10.15 14.34
N ALA A 18 24.43 -10.42 14.68
CA ALA A 18 23.31 -10.16 13.80
C ALA A 18 23.18 -8.64 13.62
N GLN A 19 23.87 -8.10 12.62
CA GLN A 19 23.58 -6.79 12.07
C GLN A 19 22.17 -6.88 11.47
N ALA A 20 21.22 -6.28 12.18
CA ALA A 20 19.87 -6.08 11.69
C ALA A 20 19.94 -5.13 10.48
N ASN A 21 20.12 -5.71 9.30
CA ASN A 21 19.80 -5.05 8.03
C ASN A 21 18.31 -4.77 8.05
N THR A 22 17.94 -3.59 8.54
CA THR A 22 16.61 -3.03 8.28
C THR A 22 16.62 -2.60 6.83
N PRO A 23 15.89 -3.26 5.92
CA PRO A 23 15.71 -2.68 4.59
C PRO A 23 15.03 -1.33 4.80
N ALA A 24 15.66 -0.26 4.30
CA ALA A 24 14.97 0.99 4.08
C ALA A 24 13.67 0.64 3.33
N ALA A 25 12.54 1.15 3.82
CA ALA A 25 11.27 1.00 3.13
C ALA A 25 11.40 1.73 1.78
N GLU A 26 11.91 1.04 0.76
CA GLU A 26 11.79 1.47 -0.61
C GLU A 26 10.30 1.59 -0.88
N SER A 27 9.86 2.81 -1.20
CA SER A 27 8.53 3.09 -1.71
C SER A 27 8.30 2.18 -2.92
N GLU A 28 7.63 1.04 -2.71
CA GLU A 28 7.28 0.10 -3.75
C GLU A 28 6.53 0.85 -4.85
N TYR A 29 7.19 1.03 -6.00
CA TYR A 29 6.62 1.71 -7.16
C TYR A 29 5.31 1.01 -7.56
N ASP A 30 4.20 1.74 -7.55
CA ASP A 30 2.92 1.23 -8.02
C ASP A 30 2.83 1.42 -9.54
N PRO A 31 2.85 0.35 -10.35
CA PRO A 31 2.84 0.47 -11.80
C PRO A 31 1.46 0.83 -12.37
N ARG A 32 0.43 1.03 -11.54
CA ARG A 32 -0.90 1.42 -12.01
C ARG A 32 -0.89 2.83 -12.59
N ASP A 33 -1.51 2.95 -13.76
CA ASP A 33 -1.90 4.27 -14.28
C ASP A 33 -3.09 4.81 -13.47
N TYR A 34 -2.93 6.05 -13.04
CA TYR A 34 -3.90 6.81 -12.26
C TYR A 34 -4.41 7.96 -13.13
N PRO A 35 -5.32 7.71 -14.09
CA PRO A 35 -5.55 8.61 -15.22
C PRO A 35 -6.06 10.00 -14.82
N LYS A 36 -6.86 10.13 -13.75
CA LYS A 36 -7.28 11.47 -13.27
C LYS A 36 -6.16 12.23 -12.60
N MET A 37 -5.31 11.51 -11.86
CA MET A 37 -4.11 12.07 -11.27
C MET A 37 -3.16 12.53 -12.40
N THR A 38 -2.86 11.67 -13.38
CA THR A 38 -2.04 12.00 -14.56
C THR A 38 -2.59 13.21 -15.32
N GLN A 39 -3.90 13.25 -15.59
CA GLN A 39 -4.54 14.40 -16.23
C GLN A 39 -4.38 15.70 -15.43
N CYS A 40 -4.53 15.63 -14.10
CA CYS A 40 -4.41 16.77 -13.22
C CYS A 40 -2.98 17.31 -13.15
N PHE A 41 -1.97 16.44 -13.04
CA PHE A 41 -0.56 16.85 -13.12
C PHE A 41 -0.22 17.51 -14.45
N ASN A 42 -0.66 16.93 -15.58
CA ASN A 42 -0.41 17.50 -16.90
C ASN A 42 -1.07 18.88 -17.06
N ALA A 43 -2.28 19.06 -16.52
CA ALA A 43 -2.96 20.36 -16.56
C ALA A 43 -2.23 21.41 -15.72
N ALA A 44 -1.75 21.03 -14.54
CA ALA A 44 -0.96 21.91 -13.67
C ALA A 44 0.38 22.30 -14.30
N GLU A 45 1.05 21.35 -14.94
CA GLU A 45 2.31 21.58 -15.65
C GLU A 45 2.12 22.58 -16.80
N GLN A 46 1.08 22.40 -17.61
CA GLN A 46 0.73 23.30 -18.71
C GLN A 46 0.38 24.70 -18.21
N ALA A 47 -0.37 24.82 -17.12
CA ALA A 47 -0.75 26.11 -16.54
C ALA A 47 0.45 26.89 -15.99
N ASN A 48 1.50 26.20 -15.55
CA ASN A 48 2.69 26.79 -14.92
C ASN A 48 3.93 26.78 -15.82
N ASN A 49 3.78 26.74 -17.15
CA ASN A 49 4.89 26.74 -18.12
C ASN A 49 5.94 25.64 -17.85
N GLY A 50 5.53 24.47 -17.38
CA GLY A 50 6.43 23.35 -17.06
C GLY A 50 7.02 23.38 -15.65
N ILE A 51 6.66 24.34 -14.80
CA ILE A 51 7.24 24.50 -13.45
C ILE A 51 6.23 24.05 -12.39
N LEU A 52 6.54 22.98 -11.65
CA LEU A 52 5.69 22.44 -10.58
C LEU A 52 6.25 22.71 -9.17
N ALA A 53 7.20 23.64 -9.01
CA ALA A 53 7.97 23.85 -7.78
C ALA A 53 7.10 24.08 -6.52
N ASP A 54 5.92 24.67 -6.69
CA ASP A 54 4.96 24.94 -5.61
C ASP A 54 3.58 24.29 -5.87
N PHE A 55 3.55 23.28 -6.74
CA PHE A 55 2.30 22.61 -7.08
C PHE A 55 1.84 21.73 -5.91
N ASP A 56 0.72 22.09 -5.28
CA ASP A 56 0.04 21.23 -4.34
C ASP A 56 -0.69 20.11 -5.09
N ALA A 57 -0.09 18.92 -5.10
CA ALA A 57 -0.65 17.74 -5.73
C ALA A 57 -1.87 17.16 -4.99
N GLN A 58 -2.23 17.69 -3.81
CA GLN A 58 -3.30 17.17 -2.97
C GLN A 58 -4.62 17.01 -3.74
N ASP A 59 -5.03 18.01 -4.52
CA ASP A 59 -6.29 17.97 -5.26
C ASP A 59 -6.28 16.86 -6.31
N CYS A 60 -5.15 16.64 -7.00
CA CYS A 60 -5.00 15.53 -7.95
C CYS A 60 -5.15 14.17 -7.28
N TYR A 61 -4.57 14.00 -6.08
CA TYR A 61 -4.74 12.78 -5.31
C TYR A 61 -6.19 12.59 -4.87
N GLN A 62 -6.84 13.61 -4.34
CA GLN A 62 -8.22 13.52 -3.85
C GLN A 62 -9.22 13.17 -4.96
N ASP A 63 -9.04 13.73 -6.16
CA ASP A 63 -9.86 13.42 -7.32
C ASP A 63 -9.75 11.95 -7.73
N GLU A 64 -8.52 11.44 -7.81
CA GLU A 64 -8.30 10.04 -8.17
C GLU A 64 -8.72 9.09 -7.04
N ILE A 65 -8.47 9.41 -5.78
CA ILE A 65 -8.98 8.65 -4.62
C ILE A 65 -10.51 8.56 -4.72
N SER A 66 -11.20 9.68 -4.96
CA SER A 66 -12.66 9.71 -5.10
C SER A 66 -13.16 8.81 -6.23
N ARG A 67 -12.45 8.78 -7.37
CA ARG A 67 -12.76 7.86 -8.47
C ARG A 67 -12.59 6.39 -8.05
N GLN A 68 -11.50 6.05 -7.38
CA GLN A 68 -11.25 4.69 -6.90
C GLN A 68 -12.24 4.27 -5.80
N GLU A 69 -12.67 5.18 -4.92
CA GLU A 69 -13.70 4.92 -3.91
C GLU A 69 -15.06 4.62 -4.56
N LYS A 70 -15.47 5.38 -5.58
CA LYS A 70 -16.69 5.11 -6.35
C LYS A 70 -16.63 3.71 -6.98
N ARG A 71 -15.50 3.37 -7.60
CA ARG A 71 -15.24 2.05 -8.19
C ARG A 71 -15.33 0.92 -7.15
N MET A 72 -14.63 1.07 -6.02
CA MET A 72 -14.66 0.14 -4.90
C MET A 72 -16.09 -0.08 -4.35
N ASN A 73 -16.82 1.00 -4.10
CA ASN A 73 -18.18 0.95 -3.56
C ASN A 73 -19.16 0.29 -4.53
N ALA A 74 -19.03 0.56 -5.84
CA ALA A 74 -19.82 -0.11 -6.86
C ALA A 74 -19.56 -1.63 -6.88
N ALA A 75 -18.29 -2.06 -6.77
CA ALA A 75 -17.95 -3.48 -6.69
C ALA A 75 -18.51 -4.14 -5.41
N LEU A 76 -18.41 -3.46 -4.26
CA LEU A 76 -18.96 -3.95 -3.00
C LEU A 76 -20.48 -4.08 -3.04
N ALA A 77 -21.19 -3.11 -3.63
CA ALA A 77 -22.63 -3.15 -3.80
C ALA A 77 -23.06 -4.36 -4.66
N LYS A 78 -22.37 -4.58 -5.79
CA LYS A 78 -22.60 -5.75 -6.65
C LYS A 78 -22.34 -7.07 -5.91
N LEU A 79 -21.28 -7.15 -5.09
CA LEU A 79 -20.98 -8.35 -4.29
C LEU A 79 -22.08 -8.63 -3.26
N ASN A 80 -22.54 -7.60 -2.55
CA ASN A 80 -23.61 -7.74 -1.57
C ASN A 80 -24.92 -8.21 -2.20
N ALA A 81 -25.22 -7.77 -3.42
CA ALA A 81 -26.39 -8.23 -4.17
C ALA A 81 -26.26 -9.69 -4.63
N ARG A 82 -25.08 -10.11 -5.12
CA ARG A 82 -24.83 -11.48 -5.59
C ARG A 82 -24.68 -12.51 -4.47
N LYS A 83 -24.12 -12.11 -3.32
CA LYS A 83 -23.76 -12.99 -2.20
C LYS A 83 -24.42 -12.50 -0.90
N PRO A 84 -25.76 -12.47 -0.81
CA PRO A 84 -26.47 -11.90 0.34
C PRO A 84 -26.14 -12.59 1.66
N ALA A 85 -25.93 -13.91 1.64
CA ALA A 85 -25.49 -14.69 2.81
C ALA A 85 -24.13 -14.23 3.38
N GLN A 86 -23.27 -13.63 2.54
CA GLN A 86 -21.95 -13.12 2.95
C GLN A 86 -21.97 -11.64 3.33
N LYS A 87 -23.10 -10.94 3.21
CA LYS A 87 -23.19 -9.47 3.42
C LYS A 87 -22.64 -9.02 4.77
N ALA A 88 -22.96 -9.74 5.85
CA ALA A 88 -22.45 -9.41 7.19
C ALA A 88 -20.92 -9.57 7.29
N GLN A 89 -20.36 -10.59 6.65
CA GLN A 89 -18.91 -10.79 6.57
C GLN A 89 -18.25 -9.69 5.73
N LEU A 90 -18.77 -9.39 4.54
CA LEU A 90 -18.26 -8.34 3.66
C LEU A 90 -18.26 -6.97 4.35
N LYS A 91 -19.31 -6.65 5.13
CA LYS A 91 -19.37 -5.44 5.95
C LYS A 91 -18.22 -5.38 6.97
N ARG A 92 -17.95 -6.47 7.70
CA ARG A 92 -16.85 -6.53 8.66
C ARG A 92 -15.48 -6.42 8.00
N GLU A 93 -15.29 -7.08 6.86
CA GLU A 93 -14.06 -6.97 6.07
C GLU A 93 -13.82 -5.53 5.60
N GLN A 94 -14.86 -4.86 5.10
CA GLN A 94 -14.76 -3.48 4.65
C GLN A 94 -14.44 -2.53 5.81
N ALA A 95 -15.09 -2.70 6.97
CA ALA A 95 -14.82 -1.89 8.16
C ALA A 95 -13.36 -2.03 8.64
N ARG A 96 -12.85 -3.27 8.71
CA ARG A 96 -11.44 -3.51 9.06
C ARG A 96 -10.48 -2.88 8.07
N TRP A 97 -10.77 -2.98 6.78
CA TRP A 97 -9.94 -2.36 5.74
C TRP A 97 -9.95 -0.83 5.84
N LEU A 98 -11.10 -0.19 6.09
CA LEU A 98 -11.20 1.26 6.28
C LEU A 98 -10.34 1.74 7.45
N ASN A 99 -10.40 1.04 8.59
CA ASN A 99 -9.58 1.36 9.75
C ASN A 99 -8.09 1.23 9.45
N LYS A 100 -7.69 0.18 8.72
CA LYS A 100 -6.29 0.00 8.30
C LYS A 100 -5.84 1.10 7.34
N ARG A 101 -6.65 1.44 6.32
CA ARG A 101 -6.33 2.52 5.39
C ARG A 101 -6.08 3.82 6.14
N LYS A 102 -6.96 4.16 7.09
CA LYS A 102 -6.79 5.37 7.90
C LYS A 102 -5.47 5.33 8.67
N ALA A 103 -5.22 4.27 9.45
CA ALA A 103 -4.02 4.17 10.27
C ALA A 103 -2.72 4.21 9.44
N ASP A 104 -2.68 3.49 8.32
CA ASP A 104 -1.50 3.47 7.45
C ASP A 104 -1.26 4.84 6.79
N SER A 105 -2.33 5.57 6.45
CA SER A 105 -2.21 6.89 5.81
C SER A 105 -1.87 8.00 6.80
N ASP A 106 -2.48 7.98 8.00
CA ASP A 106 -2.15 8.91 9.10
C ASP A 106 -0.65 8.82 9.44
N LYS A 107 -0.11 7.60 9.52
CA LYS A 107 1.30 7.36 9.80
C LYS A 107 2.22 8.05 8.78
N GLU A 108 1.86 8.03 7.50
CA GLU A 108 2.66 8.67 6.46
C GLU A 108 2.48 10.20 6.42
N PHE A 109 1.35 10.74 6.90
CA PHE A 109 1.21 12.18 7.09
C PHE A 109 2.09 12.72 8.22
N GLU A 110 2.34 11.92 9.25
CA GLU A 110 3.19 12.27 10.39
C GLU A 110 4.69 12.02 10.13
N GLY A 111 5.02 11.28 9.06
CA GLY A 111 6.39 10.90 8.70
C GLY A 111 7.16 11.95 7.88
N PRO A 112 8.49 11.81 7.75
CA PRO A 112 9.34 12.76 7.02
C PRO A 112 9.06 12.84 5.51
N ALA A 113 8.33 11.86 4.95
CA ALA A 113 7.98 11.79 3.54
C ALA A 113 6.56 12.34 3.22
N THR A 114 5.73 12.63 4.24
CA THR A 114 4.39 13.26 4.12
C THR A 114 3.50 12.74 2.97
N ASN A 115 3.56 11.44 2.62
CA ASN A 115 2.84 10.88 1.46
C ASN A 115 1.59 10.06 1.87
N GLY A 116 0.79 10.58 2.80
CA GLY A 116 -0.45 9.92 3.23
C GLY A 116 -1.48 9.77 2.11
N TYR A 117 -1.52 10.72 1.17
CA TYR A 117 -2.39 10.65 -0.01
C TYR A 117 -2.01 9.52 -0.98
N GLY A 118 -0.71 9.28 -1.20
CA GLY A 118 -0.25 8.14 -2.00
C GLY A 118 -0.65 6.79 -1.41
N VAL A 119 -0.55 6.65 -0.10
CA VAL A 119 -1.01 5.43 0.60
C VAL A 119 -2.53 5.27 0.50
N MET A 120 -3.31 6.32 0.73
CA MET A 120 -4.77 6.27 0.56
C MET A 120 -5.17 5.84 -0.84
N LEU A 121 -4.51 6.41 -1.86
CA LEU A 121 -4.76 6.10 -3.26
C LEU A 121 -4.47 4.62 -3.56
N LYS A 122 -3.25 4.16 -3.27
CA LYS A 122 -2.81 2.79 -3.53
C LYS A 122 -3.73 1.78 -2.86
N MET A 123 -4.02 1.96 -1.57
CA MET A 123 -4.86 1.03 -0.82
C MET A 123 -6.29 0.99 -1.34
N THR A 124 -6.84 2.14 -1.77
CA THR A 124 -8.19 2.22 -2.32
C THR A 124 -8.27 1.51 -3.67
N ALA A 125 -7.27 1.70 -4.54
CA ALA A 125 -7.16 0.98 -5.80
C ALA A 125 -7.01 -0.54 -5.59
N ASP A 126 -6.15 -0.97 -4.66
CA ASP A 126 -5.95 -2.39 -4.31
C ASP A 126 -7.25 -3.04 -3.83
N ARG A 127 -8.04 -2.30 -3.04
CA ARG A 127 -9.33 -2.78 -2.56
C ARG A 127 -10.36 -2.88 -3.67
N ALA A 128 -10.41 -1.91 -4.58
CA ALA A 128 -11.26 -1.97 -5.76
C ALA A 128 -10.93 -3.21 -6.62
N ASP A 129 -9.64 -3.41 -6.95
CA ASP A 129 -9.15 -4.58 -7.70
C ASP A 129 -9.57 -5.90 -7.03
N ALA A 130 -9.38 -6.01 -5.71
CA ALA A 130 -9.71 -7.21 -4.96
C ALA A 130 -11.22 -7.53 -4.97
N LEU A 131 -12.08 -6.51 -4.86
CA LEU A 131 -13.53 -6.70 -4.90
C LEU A 131 -14.01 -7.07 -6.32
N GLU A 132 -13.45 -6.46 -7.36
CA GLU A 132 -13.76 -6.79 -8.75
C GLU A 132 -13.32 -8.22 -9.12
N LYS A 133 -12.13 -8.64 -8.69
CA LYS A 133 -11.67 -10.03 -8.85
C LYS A 133 -12.61 -11.04 -8.18
N ARG A 134 -13.21 -10.69 -7.04
CA ARG A 134 -14.22 -11.52 -6.37
C ARG A 134 -15.56 -11.56 -7.11
N LEU A 135 -15.90 -10.54 -7.89
CA LEU A 135 -17.10 -10.52 -8.74
C LEU A 135 -16.97 -11.41 -9.97
N ALA A 136 -15.75 -11.59 -10.48
CA ALA A 136 -15.44 -12.47 -11.60
C ALA A 136 -15.44 -13.97 -11.23
N ARG A 137 -15.65 -14.29 -9.93
CA ARG A 137 -15.76 -15.65 -9.39
C ARG A 137 -17.20 -15.95 -8.94
#